data_AF-A0A933LMR8-F1
#
_entry.id   AF-A0A933LMR8-F1
#
_cell.length_a   1.000
_cell.length_b   1.000
_cell.length_c   1.000
_cell.angle_alpha   90.00
_cell.angle_beta   90.00
_cell.angle_gamma   90.00
#
_symmetry.space_group_name_H-M   'P 1'
#
loop_
_entity.id
_entity.type
_entity.pdbx_description
1 polymer ?
#
loop_
_entity_poly.entity_id
_entity_poly.type
_entity_poly.pdbx_seq_one_letter_code
_entity_poly.pdbx_strand_id
1 'polypeptide(L)'
;MMGNHSGWHGRRYRRVYLDFLAELGPFGDLARMEAARVAALRVQLEVATAALVDAQRSRRDGKGRRPSVQAVERAARRAGLADGSYSQALDKLRELAGERRPTPDELLDRVHKAMRREARAD
;
A
#
# COMPACT_ATOMS: atom_id res chain seq x y z
N MET A 1 15.88 0.44 -0.63
CA MET A 1 16.13 0.54 0.83
C MET A 1 16.25 2.02 1.17
N MET A 2 15.36 2.60 1.98
CA MET A 2 15.34 4.05 2.22
C MET A 2 16.41 4.44 3.26
N GLY A 3 17.41 5.23 2.86
CA GLY A 3 18.57 5.58 3.69
C GLY A 3 18.33 6.57 4.84
N ASN A 4 17.12 7.10 5.02
CA ASN A 4 16.75 7.92 6.18
C ASN A 4 15.27 7.75 6.56
N HIS A 5 15.03 7.16 7.73
CA HIS A 5 13.67 6.88 8.24
C HIS A 5 12.99 8.08 8.90
N SER A 6 13.71 9.15 9.23
CA SER A 6 13.14 10.35 9.86
C SER A 6 12.54 11.34 8.87
N GLY A 7 12.90 11.24 7.58
CA GLY A 7 12.41 12.13 6.52
C GLY A 7 10.94 11.89 6.13
N TRP A 8 10.42 12.74 5.23
CA TRP A 8 9.04 12.62 4.72
C TRP A 8 8.74 11.20 4.19
N HIS A 9 9.67 10.61 3.43
CA HIS A 9 9.53 9.26 2.88
C HIS A 9 9.36 8.19 3.97
N GLY A 10 10.16 8.24 5.04
CA GLY A 10 10.08 7.29 6.15
C GLY A 10 8.79 7.43 6.95
N ARG A 11 8.36 8.68 7.24
CA ARG A 11 7.08 8.94 7.91
C ARG A 11 5.89 8.49 7.06
N ARG A 12 5.93 8.73 5.76
CA ARG A 12 4.87 8.31 4.84
C ARG A 12 4.81 6.81 4.71
N TYR A 13 5.95 6.15 4.54
CA TYR A 13 6.07 4.69 4.55
C TYR A 13 5.44 4.09 5.80
N ARG A 14 5.82 4.60 6.99
CA ARG A 14 5.27 4.10 8.27
C ARG A 14 3.75 4.26 8.32
N ARG A 15 3.23 5.41 7.89
CA ARG A 15 1.77 5.64 7.84
C ARG A 15 1.08 4.62 6.94
N VAL A 16 1.54 4.48 5.69
CA VAL A 16 0.93 3.55 4.73
C VAL A 16 0.98 2.10 5.24
N TYR A 17 2.09 1.69 5.84
CA TYR A 17 2.20 0.35 6.41
C TYR A 17 1.19 0.13 7.56
N LEU A 18 1.00 1.13 8.43
CA LEU A 18 -0.01 1.07 9.49
C LEU A 18 -1.43 1.05 8.93
N ASP A 19 -1.69 1.78 7.84
CA ASP A 19 -2.99 1.76 7.15
C ASP A 19 -3.28 0.33 6.64
N PHE A 20 -2.31 -0.35 6.01
CA PHE A 20 -2.48 -1.76 5.60
C PHE A 20 -2.67 -2.70 6.78
N LEU A 21 -1.94 -2.50 7.89
CA LEU A 21 -2.12 -3.31 9.08
C LEU A 21 -3.53 -3.16 9.67
N ALA A 22 -4.10 -1.95 9.62
CA ALA A 22 -5.45 -1.68 10.09
C ALA A 22 -6.53 -2.27 9.16
N GLU A 23 -6.31 -2.23 7.84
CA GLU A 23 -7.31 -2.67 6.85
C GLU A 23 -7.28 -4.18 6.59
N LEU A 24 -6.08 -4.76 6.50
CA LEU A 24 -5.87 -6.15 6.03
C LEU A 24 -5.23 -7.06 7.09
N GLY A 25 -4.81 -6.51 8.22
CA GLY A 25 -4.10 -7.26 9.26
C GLY A 25 -5.00 -7.98 10.27
N PRO A 26 -4.40 -8.57 11.33
CA PRO A 26 -2.97 -8.86 11.50
C PRO A 26 -2.34 -9.73 10.41
N PHE A 27 -1.07 -9.46 10.11
CA PHE A 27 -0.29 -10.21 9.13
C PHE A 27 0.58 -11.29 9.78
N GLY A 28 0.58 -12.49 9.18
CA GLY A 28 1.66 -13.47 9.35
C GLY A 28 2.96 -13.00 8.68
N ASP A 29 4.05 -13.74 8.85
CA ASP A 29 5.40 -13.26 8.47
C ASP A 29 5.53 -12.91 6.98
N LEU A 30 5.00 -13.77 6.09
CA LEU A 30 5.05 -13.52 4.64
C LEU A 30 4.23 -12.30 4.24
N ALA A 31 2.98 -12.21 4.71
CA ALA A 31 2.11 -11.07 4.47
C ALA A 31 2.69 -9.77 5.04
N ARG A 32 3.43 -9.85 6.15
CA ARG A 32 4.12 -8.70 6.76
C ARG A 32 5.25 -8.17 5.88
N MET A 33 6.08 -9.05 5.35
CA MET A 33 7.15 -8.66 4.41
C MET A 33 6.56 -8.08 3.13
N GLU A 34 5.47 -8.65 2.62
CA GLU A 34 4.82 -8.14 1.42
C GLU A 34 4.17 -6.78 1.69
N ALA A 35 3.48 -6.60 2.81
CA ALA A 35 2.92 -5.31 3.23
C ALA A 35 3.98 -4.20 3.29
N ALA A 36 5.19 -4.52 3.78
CA ALA A 36 6.31 -3.59 3.75
C ALA A 36 6.72 -3.21 2.32
N ARG A 37 6.79 -4.16 1.39
CA ARG A 37 7.08 -3.87 -0.03
C ARG A 37 6.00 -3.03 -0.68
N VAL A 38 4.73 -3.38 -0.47
CA VAL A 38 3.59 -2.62 -1.01
C VAL A 38 3.58 -1.19 -0.46
N ALA A 39 3.91 -0.99 0.82
CA ALA A 39 4.01 0.34 1.41
C ALA A 39 5.12 1.18 0.75
N ALA A 40 6.26 0.58 0.43
CA ALA A 40 7.33 1.26 -0.30
C ALA A 40 6.90 1.64 -1.73
N LEU A 41 6.21 0.74 -2.44
CA LEU A 41 5.67 1.00 -3.78
C LEU A 41 4.63 2.11 -3.77
N ARG A 42 3.77 2.17 -2.76
CA ARG A 42 2.81 3.26 -2.59
C ARG A 42 3.50 4.62 -2.47
N VAL A 43 4.55 4.71 -1.66
CA VAL A 43 5.33 5.95 -1.52
C VAL A 43 5.99 6.33 -2.85
N GLN A 44 6.53 5.36 -3.59
CA GLN A 44 7.10 5.62 -4.91
C GLN A 44 6.06 6.14 -5.92
N LEU A 45 4.86 5.56 -5.92
CA LEU A 45 3.74 6.03 -6.74
C LEU A 45 3.37 7.49 -6.40
N GLU A 46 3.29 7.84 -5.13
CA GLU A 46 3.00 9.21 -4.69
C GLU A 46 4.07 10.20 -5.18
N VAL A 47 5.35 9.84 -5.06
CA VAL A 47 6.47 10.66 -5.55
C VAL A 47 6.43 10.80 -7.07
N ALA A 48 6.22 9.71 -7.80
CA ALA A 48 6.15 9.74 -9.27
C ALA A 48 4.96 10.56 -9.78
N THR A 49 3.82 10.46 -9.10
CA THR A 49 2.60 11.23 -9.40
C THR A 49 2.80 12.71 -9.13
N ALA A 50 3.38 13.08 -7.98
CA ALA A 50 3.69 14.46 -7.67
C ALA A 50 4.63 15.08 -8.72
N ALA A 51 5.69 14.35 -9.11
CA ALA A 51 6.62 14.81 -10.14
C ALA A 51 5.96 15.01 -11.51
N LEU A 52 4.99 14.15 -11.88
CA LEU A 52 4.21 14.32 -13.11
C LEU A 52 3.34 15.58 -13.04
N VAL A 53 2.60 15.76 -11.94
CA VAL A 53 1.73 16.93 -11.73
C VAL A 53 2.54 18.21 -11.78
N ASP A 54 3.70 18.25 -11.11
CA ASP A 54 4.60 19.40 -11.12
C ASP A 54 5.10 19.71 -12.54
N ALA A 55 5.54 18.69 -13.29
CA ALA A 55 5.98 18.87 -14.67
C ALA A 55 4.87 19.40 -15.59
N GLN A 56 3.63 18.92 -15.44
CA GLN A 56 2.47 19.39 -16.18
C GLN A 56 2.13 20.84 -15.80
N ARG A 57 2.09 21.17 -14.50
CA ARG A 57 1.82 22.53 -13.99
C ARG A 57 2.88 23.52 -14.46
N SER A 58 4.16 23.20 -14.30
CA SER A 58 5.25 24.08 -14.74
C SER A 58 5.23 24.33 -16.25
N ARG A 59 4.76 23.36 -17.06
CA ARG A 59 4.63 23.55 -18.51
C ARG A 59 3.42 24.43 -18.88
N ARG A 60 2.27 24.24 -18.22
CA ARG A 60 1.02 24.97 -18.50
C ARG A 60 1.08 26.41 -18.02
N ASP A 61 1.47 26.62 -16.77
CA ASP A 61 1.29 27.88 -16.05
C ASP A 61 2.63 28.52 -15.63
N GLY A 62 3.76 27.84 -15.83
CA GLY A 62 5.06 28.28 -15.34
C GLY A 62 5.62 29.50 -16.08
N LYS A 63 6.12 30.46 -15.30
CA LYS A 63 6.85 31.66 -15.77
C LYS A 63 8.33 31.42 -16.06
N GLY A 64 8.87 30.26 -15.66
CA GLY A 64 10.28 29.86 -15.85
C GLY A 64 10.51 28.92 -17.03
N ARG A 65 11.65 28.22 -17.03
CA ARG A 65 11.98 27.23 -18.07
C ARG A 65 10.94 26.11 -18.08
N ARG A 66 10.15 26.05 -19.16
CA ARG A 66 9.12 25.02 -19.33
C ARG A 66 9.75 23.65 -19.59
N PRO A 67 9.33 22.59 -18.89
CA PRO A 67 9.74 21.23 -19.21
C PRO A 67 9.39 20.89 -20.66
N SER A 68 10.27 20.17 -21.37
CA SER A 68 9.96 19.68 -22.71
C SER A 68 8.81 18.67 -22.69
N VAL A 69 8.13 18.48 -23.82
CA VAL A 69 7.07 17.45 -23.94
C VAL A 69 7.62 16.08 -23.54
N GLN A 70 8.81 15.72 -24.01
CA GLN A 70 9.50 14.49 -23.65
C GLN A 70 9.80 14.37 -22.14
N ALA A 71 10.03 15.47 -21.43
CA ALA A 71 10.21 15.43 -19.98
C ALA A 71 8.90 15.08 -19.27
N VAL A 72 7.79 15.66 -19.72
CA VAL A 72 6.44 15.34 -19.20
C VAL A 72 6.08 13.89 -19.52
N GLU A 73 6.31 13.42 -20.75
CA GLU A 73 6.08 12.03 -21.14
C GLU A 73 6.89 11.03 -20.29
N ARG A 74 8.16 11.33 -20.02
CA ARG A 74 8.99 10.48 -19.15
C ARG A 74 8.45 10.43 -17.71
N ALA A 75 7.95 11.56 -17.19
CA ALA A 75 7.31 11.57 -15.88
C ALA A 75 6.00 10.76 -15.90
N ALA A 76 5.21 10.87 -16.97
CA ALA A 76 3.96 10.13 -17.13
C ALA A 76 4.20 8.62 -17.19
N ARG A 77 5.19 8.18 -17.98
CA ARG A 77 5.59 6.77 -18.05
C ARG A 77 6.05 6.24 -16.68
N ARG A 78 6.84 7.01 -15.94
CA ARG A 78 7.27 6.62 -14.59
C ARG A 78 6.10 6.49 -13.61
N ALA A 79 5.15 7.41 -13.65
CA ALA A 79 3.94 7.31 -12.81
C ALA A 79 3.13 6.06 -13.17
N GLY A 80 2.91 5.78 -14.46
CA GLY A 80 2.22 4.57 -14.91
C GLY A 80 2.92 3.27 -14.51
N LEU A 81 4.25 3.20 -14.59
CA LEU A 81 5.02 2.03 -14.14
C LEU A 81 4.93 1.83 -12.62
N ALA A 82 4.98 2.92 -11.85
CA ALA A 82 4.82 2.86 -10.40
C ALA A 82 3.42 2.41 -10.00
N ASP A 83 2.40 2.87 -10.73
CA ASP A 83 0.99 2.51 -10.50
C ASP A 83 0.75 1.03 -10.79
N GLY A 84 1.20 0.55 -11.94
CA GLY A 84 1.10 -0.88 -12.29
C GLY A 84 1.83 -1.78 -11.30
N SER A 85 3.02 -1.37 -10.86
CA SER A 85 3.79 -2.12 -9.84
C SER A 85 3.08 -2.14 -8.48
N TYR A 86 2.52 -1.00 -8.07
CA TYR A 86 1.76 -0.90 -6.82
C TYR A 86 0.49 -1.75 -6.85
N SER A 87 -0.31 -1.66 -7.92
CA SER A 87 -1.58 -2.41 -8.04
C SER A 87 -1.34 -3.91 -7.99
N GLN A 88 -0.38 -4.41 -8.78
CA GLN A 88 -0.04 -5.85 -8.80
C GLN A 88 0.44 -6.35 -7.44
N ALA A 89 1.22 -5.55 -6.71
CA ALA A 89 1.69 -5.93 -5.38
C ALA A 89 0.58 -5.88 -4.32
N LEU A 90 -0.35 -4.92 -4.44
CA LEU A 90 -1.50 -4.81 -3.55
C LEU A 90 -2.45 -6.01 -3.69
N ASP A 91 -2.69 -6.47 -4.92
CA ASP A 91 -3.54 -7.65 -5.15
C ASP A 91 -2.94 -8.90 -4.50
N LYS A 92 -1.63 -9.13 -4.66
CA LYS A 92 -0.91 -10.21 -3.97
C LYS A 92 -0.97 -10.09 -2.45
N LEU A 93 -0.86 -8.88 -1.91
CA LEU A 93 -0.98 -8.65 -0.47
C LEU A 93 -2.39 -9.01 0.02
N ARG A 94 -3.43 -8.67 -0.74
CA ARG A 94 -4.82 -9.02 -0.41
C ARG A 94 -5.05 -10.53 -0.44
N GLU A 95 -4.49 -11.23 -1.42
CA GLU A 95 -4.51 -12.70 -1.48
C GLU A 95 -3.86 -13.31 -0.22
N LEU A 96 -2.64 -12.88 0.11
CA LEU A 96 -1.91 -13.35 1.29
C LEU A 96 -2.60 -13.00 2.61
N ALA A 97 -3.28 -11.85 2.67
CA ALA A 97 -4.06 -11.44 3.83
C ALA A 97 -5.37 -12.24 3.97
N GLY A 98 -6.00 -12.61 2.85
CA GLY A 98 -7.19 -13.47 2.82
C GLY A 98 -6.90 -14.90 3.28
N GLU A 99 -5.68 -15.39 3.08
CA GLU A 99 -5.21 -16.70 3.59
C GLU A 99 -4.90 -16.71 5.10
N ARG A 100 -5.15 -15.60 5.81
CA ARG A 100 -4.88 -15.49 7.24
C ARG A 100 -5.63 -16.59 8.01
N ARG A 101 -4.86 -17.38 8.77
CA ARG A 101 -5.37 -18.31 9.76
C ARG A 101 -5.96 -17.55 10.97
N PRO A 102 -7.16 -17.91 11.46
CA PRO A 102 -7.76 -17.27 12.63
C PRO A 102 -6.86 -17.43 13.86
N THR A 103 -6.87 -16.43 14.74
CA THR A 103 -6.11 -16.49 15.99
C THR A 103 -6.70 -17.53 16.95
N PRO A 104 -5.95 -18.00 17.95
CA PRO A 104 -6.48 -18.90 18.97
C PRO A 104 -7.75 -18.33 19.64
N ASP A 105 -7.78 -17.04 19.96
CA ASP A 105 -8.95 -16.39 20.56
C ASP A 105 -10.16 -16.38 19.62
N GLU A 106 -9.95 -16.14 18.33
CA GLU A 106 -11.02 -16.18 17.32
C GLU A 106 -11.54 -17.61 17.11
N LEU A 107 -10.66 -18.61 17.19
CA LEU A 107 -11.05 -20.02 17.14
C LEU A 107 -11.88 -20.39 18.37
N LEU A 108 -11.46 -19.99 19.56
CA LEU A 108 -12.19 -20.22 20.80
C LEU A 108 -13.56 -19.52 20.78
N ASP A 109 -13.65 -18.28 20.31
CA ASP A 109 -14.92 -17.56 20.19
C ASP A 109 -15.86 -18.25 19.18
N ARG A 110 -15.33 -18.78 18.07
CA ARG A 110 -16.11 -19.59 17.11
C ARG A 110 -16.65 -20.87 17.76
N VAL A 111 -15.83 -21.59 18.52
CA VAL A 111 -16.24 -22.80 19.25
C VAL A 111 -17.33 -22.46 20.28
N HIS A 112 -17.14 -21.42 21.10
CA HIS A 112 -18.14 -20.99 22.06
C HIS A 112 -19.47 -20.58 21.41
N LYS A 113 -19.41 -19.90 20.25
CA LYS A 113 -20.61 -19.56 19.47
C LYS A 113 -21.31 -20.79 18.89
N ALA A 114 -20.56 -21.79 18.43
CA ALA A 114 -21.12 -23.04 17.92
C ALA A 114 -21.82 -23.82 19.04
N MET A 115 -21.16 -24.03 20.18
CA MET A 115 -21.74 -24.73 21.34
C MET A 115 -23.01 -24.05 21.87
N ARG A 116 -23.06 -22.71 21.88
CA ARG A 116 -24.27 -21.96 22.27
C ARG A 116 -25.42 -22.07 21.28
N ARG A 117 -25.15 -22.35 20.00
CA ARG A 117 -26.18 -22.56 18.98
C ARG A 117 -26.77 -23.96 19.09
N GLU A 118 -25.92 -24.98 19.32
CA GLU A 118 -26.37 -26.35 19.57
C GLU A 118 -27.23 -26.44 20.84
N ALA A 119 -26.78 -25.84 21.95
CA ALA A 119 -27.55 -25.82 23.21
C ALA A 119 -28.88 -25.02 23.18
N ARG A 120 -29.20 -24.34 22.06
CA ARG A 120 -30.49 -23.65 21.85
C ARG A 120 -31.37 -24.35 20.82
N ALA A 121 -30.85 -25.37 20.15
CA ALA A 121 -31.57 -26.17 19.16
C ALA A 121 -32.20 -27.43 19.78
N ASP A 122 -31.78 -27.79 21.00
CA ASP A 122 -32.38 -28.78 21.90
C ASP A 122 -33.35 -28.12 22.90
#